data_AF-A0A0F9FE70-F1
#
_entry.id   AF-A0A0F9FE70-F1
#
_cell.length_a   1.000
_cell.length_b   1.000
_cell.length_c   1.000
_cell.angle_alpha   90.00
_cell.angle_beta   90.00
_cell.angle_gamma   90.00
#
_symmetry.space_group_name_H-M   'P 1'
#
loop_
_entity.id
_entity.type
_entity.pdbx_description
1 polymer ?
#
loop_
_entity_poly.entity_id
_entity_poly.type
_entity_poly.pdbx_seq_one_letter_code
_entity_poly.pdbx_strand_id
1 'polypeptide(L)'
;MSVNASNHSIPCRRRNGNRPAMALLITIVILVVLTTVVYTTTSKMAIIKHRQQYLIDYQKARYACDSAMKFALEEIKKMEIEYIDRKHQPDFSDMFTTDQYELEEYIYEWVETEAEYPEIEDENEEDQSDLADRTKYKEWTQPYLESLNNEFNNIYNNPDYEEGDEKEVEFYIDPNEVVIPGPYGPPWPEVIEPEYFEIGGAEVIMTVEDENAKMPVTWAITTDSKVKRAVGDAVENFCEWMQMDRESIEQLQEDLINIAKVKNFYPNMGDIVTSKTVPSVSSRPTTRPSASSSRRRRTSRRTTSASRSRVVKTTRPKSAHALDFARRLQSSARELDTRARGIPDTGDRYESALKYLAIWGSQKVNINTAPRHVLEAAFMFGGDAEDIANEIIQMRKKEPITSIDKLESELYAYGESIRKCKPYITTTSTFFTIKVTAEIGKARASLVALINKENKKMNKIAIVSNLQR
;
A
#
# COMPACT_ATOMS: atom_id res chain seq x y z
N MET A 1 -11.52 -0.79 111.57
CA MET A 1 -12.90 -0.33 111.31
C MET A 1 -12.98 0.00 109.82
N SER A 2 -13.50 -0.87 108.96
CA SER A 2 -14.89 -1.35 108.83
C SER A 2 -15.76 -0.37 108.01
N VAL A 3 -16.04 -0.79 106.77
CA VAL A 3 -17.36 -0.79 106.11
C VAL A 3 -17.90 0.57 105.62
N ASN A 4 -18.02 0.71 104.29
CA ASN A 4 -19.34 0.61 103.64
C ASN A 4 -19.23 0.51 102.11
N ALA A 5 -19.56 -0.68 101.61
CA ALA A 5 -19.82 -0.95 100.21
C ALA A 5 -21.31 -0.66 99.94
N SER A 6 -21.61 0.35 99.13
CA SER A 6 -22.96 0.65 98.65
C SER A 6 -23.11 0.20 97.20
N ASN A 7 -23.69 -0.99 97.03
CA ASN A 7 -24.28 -1.47 95.78
C ASN A 7 -25.61 -0.75 95.55
N HIS A 8 -25.80 -0.05 94.43
CA HIS A 8 -27.14 0.18 93.87
C HIS A 8 -27.14 0.24 92.32
N SER A 9 -27.47 -0.93 91.76
CA SER A 9 -28.32 -1.18 90.58
C SER A 9 -28.40 -0.13 89.48
N ILE A 10 -27.65 -0.37 88.40
CA ILE A 10 -27.84 0.24 87.08
C ILE A 10 -29.17 -0.27 86.50
N PRO A 11 -30.09 0.61 86.05
CA PRO A 11 -31.35 0.19 85.44
C PRO A 11 -31.08 -0.47 84.09
N CYS A 12 -31.42 -1.76 83.99
CA CYS A 12 -31.47 -2.52 82.74
C CYS A 12 -32.48 -1.88 81.78
N ARG A 13 -32.00 -0.96 80.93
CA ARG A 13 -32.78 -0.31 79.88
C ARG A 13 -33.20 -1.39 78.87
N ARG A 14 -34.51 -1.67 78.84
CA ARG A 14 -35.16 -2.59 77.90
C ARG A 14 -34.58 -2.45 76.50
N ARG A 15 -34.06 -3.58 75.97
CA ARG A 15 -33.73 -3.81 74.56
C ARG A 15 -34.96 -3.51 73.70
N ASN A 16 -35.07 -2.28 73.22
CA ASN A 16 -35.82 -2.01 72.00
C ASN A 16 -34.96 -2.52 70.84
N GLY A 17 -35.44 -3.59 70.19
CA GLY A 17 -34.67 -4.45 69.29
C GLY A 17 -33.98 -3.73 68.14
N ASN A 18 -33.01 -4.43 67.53
CA ASN A 18 -32.07 -4.06 66.46
C ASN A 18 -32.66 -3.46 65.15
N ARG A 19 -33.90 -2.95 65.16
CA ARG A 19 -34.59 -2.31 64.05
C ARG A 19 -33.83 -1.12 63.41
N PRO A 20 -33.16 -0.21 64.15
CA PRO A 20 -32.43 0.89 63.51
C PRO A 20 -31.18 0.42 62.76
N ALA A 21 -30.48 -0.60 63.27
CA ALA A 21 -29.33 -1.19 62.58
C ALA A 21 -29.74 -1.90 61.28
N MET A 22 -30.88 -2.60 61.30
CA MET A 22 -31.43 -3.24 60.10
C MET A 22 -31.83 -2.23 59.02
N ALA A 23 -32.45 -1.10 59.41
CA ALA A 23 -32.81 -0.06 58.46
C ALA A 23 -31.58 0.53 57.75
N LEU A 24 -30.50 0.80 58.50
CA LEU A 24 -29.25 1.32 57.94
C LEU A 24 -28.61 0.32 56.96
N LEU A 25 -28.53 -0.97 57.33
CA LEU A 25 -28.01 -2.01 56.44
C LEU A 25 -28.81 -2.11 55.14
N ILE A 26 -30.15 -2.07 55.22
CA ILE A 26 -31.02 -2.09 54.05
C ILE A 26 -30.75 -0.85 53.17
N THR A 27 -30.62 0.35 53.75
CA THR A 27 -30.32 1.57 52.97
C THR A 27 -28.96 1.53 52.30
N ILE A 28 -27.93 0.97 52.94
CA ILE A 28 -26.60 0.81 52.33
C ILE A 28 -26.68 -0.18 51.16
N VAL A 29 -27.35 -1.32 51.34
CA VAL A 29 -27.51 -2.31 50.25
C VAL A 29 -28.27 -1.69 49.08
N ILE A 30 -29.37 -0.97 49.33
CA ILE A 30 -30.12 -0.27 48.29
C ILE A 30 -29.24 0.77 47.59
N LEU A 31 -28.44 1.53 48.33
CA LEU A 31 -27.55 2.54 47.77
C LEU A 31 -26.46 1.91 46.89
N VAL A 32 -25.84 0.81 47.31
CA VAL A 32 -24.84 0.08 46.51
C VAL A 32 -25.46 -0.49 45.23
N VAL A 33 -26.68 -1.03 45.32
CA VAL A 33 -27.41 -1.53 44.13
C VAL A 33 -27.76 -0.38 43.19
N LEU A 34 -28.22 0.76 43.70
CA LEU A 34 -28.53 1.93 42.88
C LEU A 34 -27.29 2.51 42.21
N THR A 35 -26.16 2.62 42.93
CA THR A 35 -24.91 3.14 42.35
C THR A 35 -24.36 2.20 41.28
N THR A 36 -24.42 0.88 41.48
CA THR A 36 -24.03 -0.09 40.43
C THR A 36 -24.95 -0.03 39.22
N VAL A 37 -26.26 0.14 39.39
CA VAL A 37 -27.19 0.33 38.25
C VAL A 37 -26.93 1.64 37.51
N VAL A 38 -26.71 2.75 38.21
CA VAL A 38 -26.39 4.05 37.57
C VAL A 38 -25.04 3.99 36.85
N TYR A 39 -24.02 3.41 37.47
CA TYR A 39 -22.69 3.25 36.84
C TYR A 39 -22.75 2.36 35.60
N THR A 40 -23.43 1.21 35.68
CA THR A 40 -23.53 0.30 34.52
C THR A 40 -24.36 0.89 33.39
N THR A 41 -25.42 1.64 33.67
CA THR A 41 -26.24 2.30 32.64
C THR A 41 -25.52 3.48 32.00
N THR A 42 -24.84 4.32 32.78
CA THR A 42 -24.04 5.44 32.25
C THR A 42 -22.85 4.96 31.43
N SER A 43 -22.12 3.93 31.89
CA SER A 43 -21.04 3.30 31.14
C SER A 43 -21.55 2.71 29.81
N LYS A 44 -22.66 1.95 29.83
CA LYS A 44 -23.29 1.42 28.60
C LYS A 44 -23.73 2.53 27.65
N MET A 45 -24.33 3.61 28.16
CA MET A 45 -24.77 4.74 27.35
C MET A 45 -23.58 5.47 26.72
N ALA A 46 -22.48 5.65 27.46
CA ALA A 46 -21.24 6.22 26.94
C ALA A 46 -20.66 5.35 25.82
N ILE A 47 -20.58 4.03 26.01
CA ILE A 47 -20.11 3.09 24.98
C ILE A 47 -21.00 3.16 23.73
N ILE A 48 -22.33 3.19 23.89
CA ILE A 48 -23.27 3.33 22.76
C ILE A 48 -23.05 4.65 22.02
N LYS A 49 -22.90 5.76 22.76
CA LYS A 49 -22.65 7.08 22.18
C LYS A 49 -21.31 7.11 21.42
N HIS A 50 -20.25 6.55 21.97
CA HIS A 50 -18.96 6.42 21.27
C HIS A 50 -19.07 5.57 20.01
N ARG A 51 -19.81 4.47 20.05
CA ARG A 51 -20.06 3.63 18.87
C ARG A 51 -20.87 4.37 17.80
N GLN A 52 -21.88 5.14 18.19
CA GLN A 52 -22.68 5.97 17.27
C GLN A 52 -21.82 7.07 16.64
N GLN A 53 -21.02 7.77 17.45
CA GLN A 53 -20.10 8.79 16.96
C GLN A 53 -19.09 8.20 15.98
N TYR A 54 -18.43 7.08 16.34
CA TYR A 54 -17.53 6.36 15.44
C TYR A 54 -18.22 5.96 14.14
N LEU A 55 -19.46 5.50 14.17
CA LEU A 55 -20.20 5.13 12.95
C LEU A 55 -20.47 6.35 12.05
N ILE A 56 -20.79 7.50 12.63
CA ILE A 56 -20.98 8.77 11.91
C ILE A 56 -19.65 9.21 11.28
N ASP A 57 -18.58 9.21 12.08
CA ASP A 57 -17.23 9.59 11.67
C ASP A 57 -16.74 8.65 10.55
N TYR A 58 -16.92 7.34 10.70
CA TYR A 58 -16.59 6.36 9.67
C TYR A 58 -17.36 6.58 8.36
N GLN A 59 -18.66 6.91 8.44
CA GLN A 59 -19.43 7.24 7.24
C GLN A 59 -18.88 8.49 6.54
N LYS A 60 -18.52 9.54 7.30
CA LYS A 60 -17.91 10.75 6.74
C LYS A 60 -16.55 10.45 6.08
N ALA A 61 -15.66 9.74 6.76
CA ALA A 61 -14.37 9.31 6.21
C ALA A 61 -14.56 8.49 4.93
N ARG A 62 -15.53 7.58 4.90
CA ARG A 62 -15.84 6.79 3.70
C ARG A 62 -16.31 7.67 2.53
N TYR A 63 -17.21 8.63 2.77
CA TYR A 63 -17.66 9.55 1.71
C TYR A 63 -16.53 10.46 1.21
N ALA A 64 -15.66 10.92 2.11
CA ALA A 64 -14.46 11.66 1.77
C ALA A 64 -13.54 10.83 0.87
N CYS A 65 -13.27 9.58 1.28
CA CYS A 65 -12.45 8.63 0.53
C CYS A 65 -13.02 8.34 -0.87
N ASP A 66 -14.33 8.08 -1.00
CA ASP A 66 -15.00 7.87 -2.29
C ASP A 66 -14.93 9.11 -3.21
N SER A 67 -14.96 10.30 -2.62
CA SER A 67 -14.88 11.58 -3.37
C SER A 67 -13.45 11.86 -3.82
N ALA A 68 -12.49 11.70 -2.92
CA ALA A 68 -11.07 11.80 -3.20
C ALA A 68 -10.59 10.79 -4.24
N MET A 69 -11.08 9.54 -4.20
CA MET A 69 -10.76 8.55 -5.21
C MET A 69 -11.24 8.98 -6.62
N LYS A 70 -12.37 9.68 -6.73
CA LYS A 70 -12.82 10.23 -8.02
C LYS A 70 -11.93 11.38 -8.48
N PHE A 71 -11.50 12.23 -7.55
CA PHE A 71 -10.55 13.31 -7.82
C PHE A 71 -9.22 12.74 -8.32
N ALA A 72 -8.64 11.78 -7.58
CA ALA A 72 -7.42 11.06 -7.94
C ALA A 72 -7.47 10.45 -9.35
N LEU A 73 -8.56 9.75 -9.65
CA LEU A 73 -8.79 9.13 -10.96
C LEU A 73 -8.96 10.15 -12.08
N GLU A 74 -9.33 11.39 -11.80
CA GLU A 74 -9.37 12.44 -12.82
C GLU A 74 -8.00 13.10 -12.99
N GLU A 75 -7.27 13.30 -11.89
CA GLU A 75 -5.97 13.96 -11.92
C GLU A 75 -4.90 13.12 -12.61
N ILE A 76 -4.87 11.81 -12.35
CA ILE A 76 -3.91 10.89 -12.98
C ILE A 76 -4.13 10.75 -14.50
N LYS A 77 -5.32 11.11 -15.02
CA LYS A 77 -5.52 11.17 -16.49
C LYS A 77 -4.67 12.25 -17.12
N LYS A 78 -4.56 13.40 -16.44
CA LYS A 78 -3.91 14.60 -16.95
C LYS A 78 -2.41 14.58 -16.70
N MET A 79 -2.01 13.97 -15.60
CA MET A 79 -0.62 13.84 -15.18
C MET A 79 0.23 13.18 -16.26
N GLU A 80 1.34 13.80 -16.62
CA GLU A 80 2.40 13.17 -17.39
C GLU A 80 3.47 12.74 -16.38
N ILE A 81 3.88 11.48 -16.47
CA ILE A 81 4.82 10.88 -15.51
C ILE A 81 6.19 10.97 -16.16
N GLU A 82 7.04 11.82 -15.63
CA GLU A 82 8.38 12.07 -16.13
C GLU A 82 9.42 11.61 -15.11
N TYR A 83 10.58 11.23 -15.63
CA TYR A 83 11.71 10.83 -14.81
C TYR A 83 12.51 12.07 -14.44
N ILE A 84 12.89 12.20 -13.17
CA ILE A 84 13.75 13.30 -12.73
C ILE A 84 15.20 12.90 -12.99
N ASP A 85 16.00 13.80 -13.57
CA ASP A 85 17.43 13.60 -13.75
C ASP A 85 18.16 13.65 -12.39
N ARG A 86 19.07 12.70 -12.19
CA ARG A 86 19.68 12.36 -10.89
C ARG A 86 21.13 11.97 -11.00
N LYS A 87 21.83 12.55 -11.97
CA LYS A 87 23.23 12.24 -12.24
C LYS A 87 24.14 12.26 -11.00
N HIS A 88 23.82 13.09 -10.00
CA HIS A 88 24.61 13.27 -8.78
C HIS A 88 23.94 12.75 -7.51
N GLN A 89 22.72 12.20 -7.60
CA GLN A 89 22.00 11.71 -6.42
C GLN A 89 22.24 10.21 -6.19
N PRO A 90 22.20 9.77 -4.92
CA PRO A 90 22.21 8.35 -4.56
C PRO A 90 21.05 7.61 -5.24
N ASP A 91 21.29 6.36 -5.61
CA ASP A 91 20.17 5.51 -6.07
C ASP A 91 19.44 4.96 -4.84
N PHE A 92 18.11 4.99 -4.91
CA PHE A 92 17.23 4.39 -3.90
C PHE A 92 17.34 2.86 -3.91
N SER A 93 17.83 2.26 -5.00
CA SER A 93 17.85 0.81 -5.21
C SER A 93 18.63 0.01 -4.18
N ASP A 94 19.70 0.58 -3.62
CA ASP A 94 20.70 -0.14 -2.82
C ASP A 94 20.36 -0.07 -1.32
N MET A 95 19.56 0.92 -0.95
CA MET A 95 19.08 1.22 0.41
C MET A 95 18.34 0.08 1.11
N PHE A 96 17.69 -0.80 0.35
CA PHE A 96 16.63 -1.64 0.90
C PHE A 96 17.12 -3.00 1.42
N THR A 97 18.37 -3.36 1.14
CA THR A 97 19.01 -4.56 1.72
C THR A 97 20.25 -4.26 2.52
N THR A 98 20.76 -3.02 2.47
CA THR A 98 21.83 -2.63 3.36
C THR A 98 21.36 -2.82 4.79
N ASP A 99 22.25 -3.30 5.65
CA ASP A 99 21.97 -3.32 7.07
C ASP A 99 21.89 -1.87 7.60
N GLN A 100 21.54 -1.70 8.87
CA GLN A 100 21.44 -0.35 9.44
C GLN A 100 22.78 0.40 9.40
N TYR A 101 23.90 -0.30 9.58
CA TYR A 101 25.23 0.29 9.63
C TYR A 101 25.68 0.76 8.24
N GLU A 102 25.55 -0.09 7.24
CA GLU A 102 25.81 0.22 5.82
C GLU A 102 24.91 1.35 5.33
N LEU A 103 23.66 1.41 5.79
CA LEU A 103 22.78 2.52 5.50
C LEU A 103 23.28 3.83 6.12
N GLU A 104 23.67 3.82 7.40
CA GLU A 104 24.20 4.99 8.09
C GLU A 104 25.48 5.49 7.42
N GLU A 105 26.40 4.58 7.05
CA GLU A 105 27.60 4.87 6.28
C GLU A 105 27.26 5.49 4.91
N TYR A 106 26.29 4.92 4.20
CA TYR A 106 25.83 5.46 2.92
C TYR A 106 25.21 6.85 3.03
N ILE A 107 24.38 7.09 4.05
CA ILE A 107 23.79 8.39 4.32
C ILE A 107 24.90 9.40 4.63
N TYR A 108 25.90 8.99 5.43
CA TYR A 108 27.04 9.83 5.76
C TYR A 108 27.86 10.20 4.51
N GLU A 109 28.24 9.22 3.69
CA GLU A 109 28.96 9.45 2.42
C GLU A 109 28.18 10.38 1.47
N TRP A 110 26.86 10.20 1.42
CA TRP A 110 25.99 11.03 0.60
C TRP A 110 25.96 12.48 1.09
N VAL A 111 25.82 12.67 2.40
CA VAL A 111 25.82 14.00 3.03
C VAL A 111 27.16 14.69 2.84
N GLU A 112 28.27 13.95 2.96
CA GLU A 112 29.62 14.47 2.70
C GLU A 112 29.78 14.89 1.23
N THR A 113 29.27 14.08 0.29
CA THR A 113 29.29 14.41 -1.14
C THR A 113 28.45 15.65 -1.44
N GLU A 114 27.25 15.79 -0.89
CA GLU A 114 26.42 17.00 -1.03
C GLU A 114 27.11 18.24 -0.43
N ALA A 115 27.79 18.08 0.72
CA ALA A 115 28.53 19.15 1.36
C ALA A 115 29.79 19.59 0.59
N GLU A 116 30.39 18.70 -0.21
CA GLU A 116 31.55 19.00 -1.06
C GLU A 116 31.16 19.76 -2.35
N TYR A 117 29.93 19.56 -2.86
CA TYR A 117 29.42 20.20 -4.09
C TYR A 117 28.19 21.13 -3.87
N PRO A 118 28.23 22.09 -2.93
CA PRO A 118 27.08 22.97 -2.66
C PRO A 118 26.77 23.95 -3.81
N GLU A 119 27.68 24.07 -4.78
CA GLU A 119 27.79 25.22 -5.71
C GLU A 119 28.06 24.82 -7.17
N ILE A 120 27.43 23.76 -7.69
CA ILE A 120 27.11 23.79 -9.14
C ILE A 120 25.87 24.69 -9.28
N GLU A 121 26.10 25.99 -9.10
CA GLU A 121 25.30 27.02 -9.75
C GLU A 121 25.36 26.70 -11.24
N ASP A 122 24.33 26.04 -11.76
CA ASP A 122 24.11 26.06 -13.19
C ASP A 122 23.93 27.53 -13.55
N GLU A 123 25.00 28.17 -14.06
CA GLU A 123 25.02 29.55 -14.56
C GLU A 123 23.96 29.82 -15.66
N ASN A 124 23.14 28.83 -16.00
CA ASN A 124 21.98 28.92 -16.87
C ASN A 124 20.68 28.97 -16.03
N GLU A 125 20.48 30.04 -15.25
CA GLU A 125 19.25 30.34 -14.49
C GLU A 125 17.98 30.60 -15.36
N GLU A 126 17.98 30.25 -16.65
CA GLU A 126 16.84 30.53 -17.52
C GLU A 126 15.69 29.51 -17.41
N ASP A 127 15.91 28.32 -16.86
CA ASP A 127 14.85 27.32 -16.63
C ASP A 127 14.37 27.32 -15.16
N GLN A 128 13.45 28.25 -14.86
CA GLN A 128 12.84 28.42 -13.53
C GLN A 128 12.03 27.21 -13.01
N SER A 129 11.76 26.19 -13.83
CA SER A 129 11.05 24.98 -13.37
C SER A 129 11.88 24.14 -12.39
N ASP A 130 13.20 24.11 -12.58
CA ASP A 130 14.06 23.16 -11.88
C ASP A 130 14.49 23.68 -10.50
N LEU A 131 14.34 24.99 -10.25
CA LEU A 131 14.57 25.60 -8.94
C LEU A 131 13.56 25.14 -7.87
N ALA A 132 12.31 24.83 -8.27
CA ALA A 132 11.28 24.40 -7.33
C ALA A 132 11.62 23.04 -6.72
N ASP A 133 12.17 22.12 -7.51
CA ASP A 133 12.55 20.77 -7.06
C ASP A 133 13.82 20.81 -6.19
N ARG A 134 14.79 21.68 -6.50
CA ARG A 134 15.98 21.87 -5.63
C ARG A 134 15.61 22.46 -4.25
N THR A 135 14.61 23.35 -4.20
CA THR A 135 14.17 23.96 -2.93
C THR A 135 13.53 22.93 -2.00
N LYS A 136 12.74 21.99 -2.55
CA LYS A 136 12.13 20.89 -1.78
C LYS A 136 13.15 19.90 -1.22
N TYR A 137 14.20 19.60 -1.99
CA TYR A 137 15.23 18.68 -1.52
C TYR A 137 16.03 19.27 -0.36
N LYS A 138 16.34 20.57 -0.42
CA LYS A 138 16.89 21.29 0.74
C LYS A 138 15.94 21.19 1.92
N GLU A 139 14.63 21.32 1.78
CA GLU A 139 13.69 21.13 2.90
C GLU A 139 13.75 19.73 3.55
N TRP A 140 14.13 18.67 2.81
CA TRP A 140 14.23 17.32 3.36
C TRP A 140 15.55 17.04 4.08
N THR A 141 16.65 17.56 3.55
CA THR A 141 17.98 17.39 4.15
C THR A 141 18.32 18.49 5.16
N GLN A 142 17.64 19.63 5.12
CA GLN A 142 17.93 20.77 6.00
C GLN A 142 17.66 20.50 7.48
N PRO A 143 16.57 19.82 7.91
CA PRO A 143 16.41 19.44 9.32
C PRO A 143 17.56 18.57 9.82
N TYR A 144 18.07 17.69 8.94
CA TYR A 144 19.21 16.83 9.20
C TYR A 144 20.54 17.61 9.26
N LEU A 145 20.79 18.48 8.28
CA LEU A 145 21.96 19.37 8.27
C LEU A 145 21.93 20.36 9.44
N GLU A 146 20.75 20.84 9.84
CA GLU A 146 20.57 21.70 11.00
C GLU A 146 20.76 20.94 12.32
N SER A 147 20.32 19.68 12.43
CA SER A 147 20.58 18.87 13.63
C SER A 147 22.08 18.60 13.78
N LEU A 148 22.75 18.19 12.69
CA LEU A 148 24.20 18.02 12.63
C LEU A 148 24.90 19.32 13.03
N ASN A 149 24.55 20.44 12.40
CA ASN A 149 25.21 21.71 12.65
C ASN A 149 24.94 22.22 14.08
N ASN A 150 23.75 21.99 14.65
CA ASN A 150 23.45 22.34 16.04
C ASN A 150 24.26 21.48 17.03
N GLU A 151 24.44 20.19 16.76
CA GLU A 151 25.26 19.31 17.60
C GLU A 151 26.75 19.62 17.50
N PHE A 152 27.28 19.83 16.28
CA PHE A 152 28.64 20.32 16.08
C PHE A 152 28.87 21.64 16.84
N ASN A 153 27.95 22.59 16.72
CA ASN A 153 28.06 23.85 17.46
C ASN A 153 27.93 23.67 18.97
N ASN A 154 27.14 22.73 19.47
CA ASN A 154 27.05 22.43 20.91
C ASN A 154 28.35 21.83 21.44
N ILE A 155 29.06 21.02 20.66
CA ILE A 155 30.36 20.45 21.05
C ILE A 155 31.42 21.56 21.13
N TYR A 156 31.52 22.40 20.09
CA TYR A 156 32.53 23.46 20.04
C TYR A 156 32.29 24.62 21.02
N ASN A 157 31.03 24.87 21.40
CA ASN A 157 30.68 25.97 22.30
C ASN A 157 30.49 25.54 23.76
N ASN A 158 30.68 24.27 24.11
CA ASN A 158 30.61 23.82 25.50
C ASN A 158 31.94 24.12 26.21
N PRO A 159 31.98 25.08 27.16
CA PRO A 159 33.22 25.46 27.85
C PRO A 159 33.76 24.36 28.79
N ASP A 160 32.96 23.33 29.07
CA ASP A 160 33.36 22.16 29.87
C ASP A 160 33.97 21.03 29.02
N TYR A 161 34.18 21.24 27.72
CA TYR A 161 34.87 20.28 26.85
C TYR A 161 36.39 20.35 27.10
N GLU A 162 36.93 19.45 27.91
CA GLU A 162 38.37 19.30 28.09
C GLU A 162 38.98 18.68 26.82
N GLU A 163 40.06 19.31 26.31
CA GLU A 163 40.76 19.01 25.03
C GLU A 163 41.50 17.64 25.00
N GLY A 164 40.96 16.62 25.67
CA GLY A 164 41.52 15.27 25.74
C GLY A 164 40.51 14.16 26.00
N ASP A 165 39.21 14.47 26.16
CA ASP A 165 38.14 13.48 26.18
C ASP A 165 37.61 13.31 24.75
N GLU A 166 38.20 12.38 23.99
CA GLU A 166 37.63 11.85 22.76
C GLU A 166 36.35 11.06 23.09
N LYS A 167 35.28 11.76 23.49
CA LYS A 167 33.95 11.18 23.46
C LYS A 167 33.56 11.10 22.00
N GLU A 168 33.60 9.89 21.44
CA GLU A 168 32.88 9.55 20.22
C GLU A 168 31.45 10.05 20.41
N VAL A 169 31.09 11.11 19.69
CA VAL A 169 29.73 11.58 19.62
C VAL A 169 29.02 10.60 18.72
N GLU A 170 28.33 9.62 19.32
CA GLU A 170 27.42 8.74 18.59
C GLU A 170 26.24 9.61 18.08
N PHE A 171 26.29 9.98 16.82
CA PHE A 171 25.18 10.60 16.12
C PHE A 171 24.10 9.53 15.89
N TYR A 172 23.01 9.58 16.65
CA TYR A 172 21.86 8.71 16.40
C TYR A 172 20.95 9.38 15.38
N ILE A 173 21.03 8.93 14.13
CA ILE A 173 20.12 9.33 13.06
C ILE A 173 19.00 8.30 13.02
N ASP A 174 17.73 8.70 13.19
CA ASP A 174 16.62 7.78 12.97
C ASP A 174 16.57 7.46 11.47
N PRO A 175 16.85 6.20 11.06
CA PRO A 175 16.89 5.83 9.65
C PRO A 175 15.52 5.99 8.95
N ASN A 176 14.43 6.14 9.71
CA ASN A 176 13.09 6.38 9.16
C ASN A 176 12.83 7.85 8.80
N GLU A 177 13.61 8.79 9.33
CA GLU A 177 13.47 10.21 9.00
C GLU A 177 14.12 10.56 7.66
N VAL A 178 15.10 9.75 7.21
CA VAL A 178 15.81 9.97 5.94
C VAL A 178 14.98 9.45 4.78
N VAL A 179 14.34 10.39 4.07
CA VAL A 179 13.53 10.09 2.89
C VAL A 179 14.41 10.10 1.64
N ILE A 180 14.74 8.91 1.13
CA ILE A 180 15.48 8.81 -0.12
C ILE A 180 14.52 8.92 -1.31
N PRO A 181 14.74 9.89 -2.20
CA PRO A 181 13.85 10.09 -3.32
C PRO A 181 13.90 8.87 -4.26
N GLY A 182 12.76 8.36 -4.69
CA GLY A 182 12.62 7.34 -5.74
C GLY A 182 12.60 7.97 -7.14
N PRO A 183 12.60 7.21 -8.23
CA PRO A 183 12.95 7.65 -9.60
C PRO A 183 12.07 8.76 -10.20
N TYR A 184 10.95 9.07 -9.57
CA TYR A 184 9.98 10.09 -9.96
C TYR A 184 10.08 11.39 -9.15
N GLY A 185 10.99 11.47 -8.18
CA GLY A 185 11.03 12.54 -7.16
C GLY A 185 10.67 12.01 -5.77
N PRO A 186 9.39 11.66 -5.55
CA PRO A 186 8.88 11.14 -4.28
C PRO A 186 9.57 9.85 -3.83
N PRO A 187 9.49 9.49 -2.53
CA PRO A 187 10.06 8.24 -2.04
C PRO A 187 9.48 7.02 -2.75
N TRP A 188 10.34 6.07 -3.09
CA TRP A 188 9.90 4.85 -3.75
C TRP A 188 8.93 4.04 -2.86
N PRO A 189 7.82 3.47 -3.39
CA PRO A 189 7.44 3.28 -4.81
C PRO A 189 6.52 4.38 -5.37
N GLU A 190 6.47 5.55 -4.75
CA GLU A 190 5.54 6.61 -5.11
C GLU A 190 5.96 7.30 -6.42
N VAL A 191 4.95 7.64 -7.22
CA VAL A 191 5.11 8.34 -8.51
C VAL A 191 4.89 9.83 -8.35
N ILE A 192 4.06 10.22 -7.39
CA ILE A 192 3.82 11.61 -7.00
C ILE A 192 3.89 11.76 -5.50
N GLU A 193 4.19 12.97 -5.05
CA GLU A 193 4.21 13.29 -3.64
C GLU A 193 2.82 13.03 -3.03
N PRO A 194 2.73 12.49 -1.80
CA PRO A 194 1.47 12.32 -1.13
C PRO A 194 0.71 13.65 -1.05
N GLU A 195 -0.49 13.69 -1.63
CA GLU A 195 -1.33 14.88 -1.55
C GLU A 195 -2.21 14.82 -0.29
N TYR A 196 -2.15 15.88 0.50
CA TYR A 196 -2.94 16.06 1.71
C TYR A 196 -4.01 17.12 1.49
N PHE A 197 -5.27 16.78 1.71
CA PHE A 197 -6.38 17.73 1.61
C PHE A 197 -7.57 17.30 2.47
N GLU A 198 -8.48 18.24 2.75
CA GLU A 198 -9.66 17.98 3.59
C GLU A 198 -10.94 17.86 2.74
N ILE A 199 -11.74 16.81 2.98
CA ILE A 199 -13.08 16.67 2.41
C ILE A 199 -14.10 16.45 3.54
N GLY A 200 -14.93 17.46 3.78
CA GLY A 200 -16.07 17.34 4.71
C GLY A 200 -15.66 17.08 6.17
N GLY A 201 -14.56 17.67 6.63
CA GLY A 201 -14.03 17.46 7.98
C GLY A 201 -13.13 16.23 8.13
N ALA A 202 -12.90 15.47 7.06
CA ALA A 202 -11.97 14.35 7.07
C ALA A 202 -10.68 14.73 6.36
N GLU A 203 -9.55 14.42 7.01
CA GLU A 203 -8.22 14.54 6.44
C GLU A 203 -8.02 13.40 5.44
N VAL A 204 -7.61 13.73 4.23
CA VAL A 204 -7.42 12.76 3.16
C VAL A 204 -5.96 12.80 2.71
N ILE A 205 -5.39 11.61 2.58
CA ILE A 205 -4.06 11.36 2.04
C ILE A 205 -4.22 10.53 0.76
N MET A 206 -3.69 11.02 -0.34
CA MET A 206 -3.65 10.33 -1.62
C MET A 206 -2.21 9.99 -1.99
N THR A 207 -1.92 8.71 -2.24
CA THR A 207 -0.64 8.26 -2.78
C THR A 207 -0.85 7.47 -4.07
N VAL A 208 0.13 7.55 -4.98
CA VAL A 208 0.13 6.81 -6.25
C VAL A 208 1.44 6.05 -6.35
N GLU A 209 1.35 4.74 -6.47
CA GLU A 209 2.50 3.83 -6.52
C GLU A 209 2.64 3.20 -7.90
N ASP A 210 3.89 2.96 -8.33
CA ASP A 210 4.21 2.23 -9.56
C ASP A 210 4.22 0.71 -9.31
N GLU A 211 3.27 -0.01 -9.90
CA GLU A 211 3.19 -1.48 -9.80
C GLU A 211 4.11 -2.20 -10.78
N ASN A 212 4.63 -1.50 -11.79
CA ASN A 212 5.65 -2.05 -12.67
C ASN A 212 7.05 -1.96 -12.03
N ALA A 213 7.28 -1.11 -11.03
CA ALA A 213 8.54 -1.08 -10.29
C ALA A 213 8.72 -2.30 -9.34
N LYS A 214 7.68 -3.10 -9.13
CA LYS A 214 7.62 -4.18 -8.14
C LYS A 214 7.79 -5.57 -8.77
N MET A 215 8.18 -6.55 -7.97
CA MET A 215 8.35 -7.95 -8.39
C MET A 215 6.99 -8.60 -8.71
N PRO A 216 6.72 -9.01 -9.97
CA PRO A 216 5.40 -9.48 -10.34
C PRO A 216 5.12 -10.89 -9.85
N VAL A 217 4.26 -11.04 -8.84
CA VAL A 217 3.95 -12.36 -8.25
C VAL A 217 3.21 -13.29 -9.23
N THR A 218 2.66 -12.74 -10.32
CA THR A 218 2.03 -13.52 -11.40
C THR A 218 3.02 -14.42 -12.15
N TRP A 219 4.31 -14.16 -12.01
CA TRP A 219 5.39 -14.92 -12.62
C TRP A 219 5.44 -16.36 -12.11
N ALA A 220 5.29 -16.58 -10.80
CA ALA A 220 5.31 -17.91 -10.19
C ALA A 220 4.20 -18.86 -10.69
N ILE A 221 3.13 -18.30 -11.28
CA ILE A 221 1.99 -19.06 -11.82
C ILE A 221 1.96 -19.13 -13.35
N THR A 222 3.07 -18.79 -14.00
CA THR A 222 3.20 -18.96 -15.44
C THR A 222 3.05 -20.43 -15.83
N THR A 223 2.42 -20.67 -16.97
CA THR A 223 2.15 -22.02 -17.49
C THR A 223 3.07 -22.44 -18.61
N ASP A 224 3.98 -21.56 -19.04
CA ASP A 224 5.03 -21.91 -20.01
C ASP A 224 6.08 -22.82 -19.35
N SER A 225 6.06 -24.11 -19.71
CA SER A 225 6.96 -25.12 -19.12
C SER A 225 8.44 -24.82 -19.32
N LYS A 226 8.81 -24.04 -20.34
CA LYS A 226 10.21 -23.70 -20.62
C LYS A 226 10.79 -22.74 -19.57
N VAL A 227 9.95 -21.81 -19.11
CA VAL A 227 10.40 -20.71 -18.23
C VAL A 227 9.83 -20.82 -16.82
N LYS A 228 8.81 -21.68 -16.62
CA LYS A 228 8.09 -21.82 -15.33
C LYS A 228 9.02 -22.05 -14.15
N ARG A 229 10.01 -22.94 -14.28
CA ARG A 229 10.95 -23.22 -13.20
C ARG A 229 11.76 -21.97 -12.86
N ALA A 230 12.45 -21.41 -13.85
CA ALA A 230 13.35 -20.30 -13.63
C ALA A 230 12.63 -19.02 -13.13
N VAL A 231 11.40 -18.79 -13.59
CA VAL A 231 10.57 -17.66 -13.15
C VAL A 231 9.97 -17.91 -11.75
N GLY A 232 9.68 -19.17 -11.39
CA GLY A 232 9.30 -19.54 -10.03
C GLY A 232 10.46 -19.34 -9.05
N ASP A 233 11.64 -19.86 -9.41
CA ASP A 233 12.87 -19.69 -8.65
C ASP A 233 13.20 -18.19 -8.45
N ALA A 234 12.97 -17.34 -9.45
CA ALA A 234 13.17 -15.89 -9.34
C ALA A 234 12.26 -15.23 -8.29
N VAL A 235 10.98 -15.63 -8.22
CA VAL A 235 10.06 -15.11 -7.21
C VAL A 235 10.42 -15.65 -5.82
N GLU A 236 10.81 -16.91 -5.71
CA GLU A 236 11.24 -17.54 -4.46
C GLU A 236 12.50 -16.87 -3.90
N ASN A 237 13.55 -16.77 -4.71
CA ASN A 237 14.81 -16.11 -4.33
C ASN A 237 14.58 -14.64 -3.97
N PHE A 238 13.71 -13.94 -4.70
CA PHE A 238 13.31 -12.57 -4.33
C PHE A 238 12.68 -12.53 -2.93
N CYS A 239 11.75 -13.45 -2.61
CA CYS A 239 11.13 -13.48 -1.29
C CYS A 239 12.15 -13.82 -0.19
N GLU A 240 13.13 -14.68 -0.48
CA GLU A 240 14.23 -14.99 0.44
C GLU A 240 15.12 -13.77 0.69
N TRP A 241 15.45 -12.99 -0.35
CA TRP A 241 16.21 -11.74 -0.20
C TRP A 241 15.47 -10.68 0.62
N MET A 242 14.14 -10.62 0.50
CA MET A 242 13.31 -9.77 1.36
C MET A 242 13.10 -10.36 2.77
N GLN A 243 13.89 -11.38 3.13
CA GLN A 243 13.86 -12.12 4.39
C GLN A 243 12.45 -12.58 4.80
N MET A 244 11.61 -12.93 3.82
CA MET A 244 10.33 -13.55 4.11
C MET A 244 10.56 -14.92 4.76
N ASP A 245 9.81 -15.21 5.82
CA ASP A 245 9.91 -16.51 6.45
C ASP A 245 9.47 -17.61 5.47
N ARG A 246 10.16 -18.76 5.54
CA ARG A 246 9.92 -19.89 4.63
C ARG A 246 8.45 -20.35 4.64
N GLU A 247 7.78 -20.30 5.78
CA GLU A 247 6.37 -20.69 5.89
C GLU A 247 5.48 -19.73 5.08
N SER A 248 5.71 -18.42 5.16
CA SER A 248 5.02 -17.40 4.36
C SER A 248 5.30 -17.54 2.86
N ILE A 249 6.52 -17.92 2.47
CA ILE A 249 6.87 -18.20 1.06
C ILE A 249 6.09 -19.44 0.57
N GLU A 250 6.12 -20.54 1.31
CA GLU A 250 5.40 -21.78 0.96
C GLU A 250 3.88 -21.55 0.88
N GLN A 251 3.31 -20.80 1.82
CA GLN A 251 1.90 -20.38 1.80
C GLN A 251 1.57 -19.52 0.57
N LEU A 252 2.42 -18.54 0.25
CA LEU A 252 2.26 -17.71 -0.95
C LEU A 252 2.28 -18.57 -2.22
N GLN A 253 3.23 -19.51 -2.32
CA GLN A 253 3.29 -20.44 -3.45
C GLN A 253 2.04 -21.34 -3.53
N GLU A 254 1.52 -21.82 -2.41
CA GLU A 254 0.30 -22.62 -2.37
C GLU A 254 -0.92 -21.81 -2.86
N ASP A 255 -1.09 -20.59 -2.36
CA ASP A 255 -2.13 -19.64 -2.80
C ASP A 255 -2.07 -19.42 -4.31
N LEU A 256 -0.86 -19.17 -4.82
CA LEU A 256 -0.59 -18.96 -6.24
C LEU A 256 -0.92 -20.21 -7.07
N ILE A 257 -0.54 -21.41 -6.61
CA ILE A 257 -0.92 -22.67 -7.25
C ILE A 257 -2.45 -22.84 -7.27
N ASN A 258 -3.14 -22.49 -6.20
CA ASN A 258 -4.61 -22.54 -6.12
C ASN A 258 -5.27 -21.56 -7.09
N ILE A 259 -4.70 -20.37 -7.28
CA ILE A 259 -5.13 -19.40 -8.30
C ILE A 259 -4.91 -19.96 -9.71
N ALA A 260 -3.75 -20.57 -9.96
CA ALA A 260 -3.39 -21.15 -11.25
C ALA A 260 -4.33 -22.31 -11.66
N LYS A 261 -4.81 -23.11 -10.69
CA LYS A 261 -5.82 -24.17 -10.94
C LYS A 261 -7.13 -23.62 -11.51
N VAL A 262 -7.50 -22.37 -11.18
CA VAL A 262 -8.74 -21.76 -11.64
C VAL A 262 -8.56 -21.06 -13.00
N LYS A 263 -7.42 -20.43 -13.22
CA LYS A 263 -7.12 -19.68 -14.45
C LYS A 263 -5.62 -19.70 -14.71
N ASN A 264 -5.24 -20.05 -15.94
CA ASN A 264 -3.84 -19.99 -16.36
C ASN A 264 -3.41 -18.54 -16.58
N PHE A 265 -2.18 -18.21 -16.19
CA PHE A 265 -1.55 -16.93 -16.43
C PHE A 265 -0.35 -17.08 -17.38
N TYR A 266 -0.21 -16.14 -18.33
CA TYR A 266 0.87 -16.09 -19.31
C TYR A 266 1.37 -14.64 -19.40
N PRO A 267 2.67 -14.41 -19.66
CA PRO A 267 3.17 -13.10 -20.04
C PRO A 267 2.50 -12.64 -21.34
N ASN A 268 2.13 -11.35 -21.41
CA ASN A 268 1.56 -10.72 -22.61
C ASN A 268 0.24 -11.35 -23.09
N MET A 269 -0.66 -11.65 -22.16
CA MET A 269 -2.01 -12.14 -22.46
C MET A 269 -2.75 -11.24 -23.46
N GLY A 270 -3.42 -11.88 -24.42
CA GLY A 270 -4.34 -11.22 -25.33
C GLY A 270 -5.67 -10.82 -24.66
N ASP A 271 -6.59 -10.29 -25.46
CA ASP A 271 -7.94 -9.98 -24.99
C ASP A 271 -8.75 -11.27 -24.72
N ILE A 272 -9.62 -11.24 -23.71
CA ILE A 272 -10.47 -12.38 -23.36
C ILE A 272 -11.77 -12.30 -24.15
N VAL A 273 -12.00 -13.25 -25.05
CA VAL A 273 -13.30 -13.38 -25.73
C VAL A 273 -14.22 -14.31 -24.92
N THR A 274 -15.25 -13.75 -24.28
CA THR A 274 -16.28 -14.54 -23.59
C THR A 274 -17.56 -14.60 -24.42
N SER A 275 -18.21 -15.76 -24.48
CA SER A 275 -19.52 -15.91 -25.12
C SER A 275 -20.61 -16.02 -24.05
N LYS A 276 -21.58 -15.11 -24.08
CA LYS A 276 -22.76 -15.16 -23.20
C LYS A 276 -24.00 -15.42 -24.04
N THR A 277 -24.77 -16.44 -23.66
CA THR A 277 -26.07 -16.74 -24.27
C THR A 277 -27.10 -15.79 -23.66
N VAL A 278 -27.57 -14.82 -24.45
CA VAL A 278 -28.59 -13.84 -24.03
C VAL A 278 -29.93 -14.26 -24.65
N PRO A 279 -31.05 -14.24 -23.92
CA PRO A 279 -32.37 -14.48 -24.51
C PRO A 279 -32.61 -13.44 -25.62
N SER A 280 -32.96 -13.91 -26.82
CA SER A 280 -33.29 -13.02 -27.92
C SER A 280 -34.57 -12.29 -27.55
N VAL A 281 -34.46 -11.00 -27.23
CA VAL A 281 -35.64 -10.15 -27.03
C VAL A 281 -36.38 -10.15 -28.36
N SER A 282 -37.46 -10.94 -28.43
CA SER A 282 -38.38 -10.93 -29.56
C SER A 282 -38.83 -9.48 -29.72
N SER A 283 -38.38 -8.83 -30.80
CA SER A 283 -38.82 -7.49 -31.14
C SER A 283 -40.35 -7.50 -31.13
N ARG A 284 -40.92 -6.83 -30.13
CA ARG A 284 -42.38 -6.75 -29.93
C ARG A 284 -42.96 -6.28 -31.27
N PRO A 285 -43.80 -7.07 -31.95
CA PRO A 285 -44.32 -6.67 -33.25
C PRO A 285 -45.10 -5.37 -33.02
N THR A 286 -44.66 -4.30 -33.67
CA THR A 286 -45.38 -3.02 -33.73
C THR A 286 -46.77 -3.30 -34.29
N THR A 287 -47.75 -3.36 -33.40
CA THR A 287 -49.16 -3.51 -33.75
C THR A 287 -49.59 -2.25 -34.49
N ARG A 288 -49.67 -2.34 -35.82
CA ARG A 288 -50.45 -1.40 -36.63
C ARG A 288 -51.93 -1.52 -36.20
N PRO A 289 -52.63 -0.43 -35.86
CA PRO A 289 -54.06 -0.49 -35.59
C PRO A 289 -54.78 -0.67 -36.93
N SER A 290 -55.41 -1.82 -37.15
CA SER A 290 -56.38 -2.00 -38.22
C SER A 290 -57.67 -2.57 -37.65
N ALA A 291 -58.76 -1.93 -38.06
CA ALA A 291 -60.08 -2.02 -37.47
C ALA A 291 -60.83 -3.31 -37.82
N SER A 292 -61.69 -3.70 -36.88
CA SER A 292 -62.93 -4.49 -37.01
C SER A 292 -62.91 -5.81 -37.79
N SER A 293 -63.27 -6.88 -37.08
CA SER A 293 -64.53 -7.64 -37.29
C SER A 293 -64.36 -9.15 -37.17
N SER A 294 -65.36 -9.76 -36.54
CA SER A 294 -65.77 -11.16 -36.66
C SER A 294 -65.02 -12.23 -35.84
N ARG A 295 -65.60 -12.46 -34.65
CA ARG A 295 -65.79 -13.74 -33.93
C ARG A 295 -65.32 -15.01 -34.66
N ARG A 296 -64.37 -15.72 -34.02
CA ARG A 296 -64.41 -17.19 -33.92
C ARG A 296 -63.60 -17.67 -32.71
N ARG A 297 -64.31 -18.28 -31.75
CA ARG A 297 -63.73 -19.06 -30.65
C ARG A 297 -62.90 -20.20 -31.27
N ARG A 298 -61.60 -20.18 -31.07
CA ARG A 298 -60.71 -21.30 -31.40
C ARG A 298 -59.86 -21.61 -30.16
N THR A 299 -59.95 -22.87 -29.75
CA THR A 299 -59.30 -23.48 -28.60
C THR A 299 -57.78 -23.23 -28.61
N SER A 300 -57.27 -22.63 -27.52
CA SER A 300 -55.86 -22.27 -27.39
C SER A 300 -55.00 -23.50 -27.11
N ARG A 301 -54.37 -24.04 -28.16
CA ARG A 301 -53.26 -24.97 -28.02
C ARG A 301 -52.03 -24.13 -27.64
N ARG A 302 -51.66 -24.16 -26.36
CA ARG A 302 -50.49 -23.46 -25.80
C ARG A 302 -49.23 -24.11 -26.37
N THR A 303 -48.80 -23.68 -27.55
CA THR A 303 -47.49 -24.04 -28.09
C THR A 303 -46.44 -23.30 -27.28
N THR A 304 -45.63 -24.05 -26.54
CA THR A 304 -44.42 -23.54 -25.88
C THR A 304 -43.45 -23.10 -26.97
N SER A 305 -43.52 -21.83 -27.35
CA SER A 305 -42.56 -21.23 -28.27
C SER A 305 -41.18 -21.30 -27.62
N ALA A 306 -40.31 -22.17 -28.13
CA ALA A 306 -38.92 -22.27 -27.71
C ALA A 306 -38.28 -20.88 -27.85
N SER A 307 -37.90 -20.28 -26.74
CA SER A 307 -37.23 -18.98 -26.72
C SER A 307 -35.90 -19.12 -27.46
N ARG A 308 -35.79 -18.47 -28.62
CA ARG A 308 -34.51 -18.41 -29.35
C ARG A 308 -33.53 -17.64 -28.46
N SER A 309 -32.40 -18.25 -28.12
CA SER A 309 -31.29 -17.57 -27.49
C SER A 309 -30.27 -17.14 -28.55
N ARG A 310 -29.58 -16.02 -28.33
CA ARG A 310 -28.48 -15.55 -29.18
C ARG A 310 -27.20 -15.57 -28.37
N VAL A 311 -26.16 -16.18 -28.91
CA VAL A 311 -24.82 -16.10 -28.33
C VAL A 311 -24.22 -14.74 -28.70
N VAL A 312 -23.92 -13.92 -27.70
CA VAL A 312 -23.22 -12.64 -27.84
C VAL A 312 -21.79 -12.85 -27.37
N LYS A 313 -20.82 -12.56 -28.23
CA LYS A 313 -19.40 -12.54 -27.86
C LYS A 313 -19.06 -11.16 -27.30
N THR A 314 -18.51 -11.11 -26.10
CA THR A 314 -18.01 -9.91 -25.44
C THR A 314 -16.51 -10.05 -25.24
N THR A 315 -15.74 -9.07 -25.71
CA THR A 315 -14.29 -9.05 -25.52
C THR A 315 -13.95 -8.20 -24.30
N ARG A 316 -13.21 -8.77 -23.34
CA ARG A 316 -12.63 -8.05 -22.20
C ARG A 316 -11.19 -7.67 -22.53
N PRO A 317 -10.71 -6.49 -22.11
CA PRO A 317 -9.34 -6.05 -22.38
C PRO A 317 -8.31 -6.93 -21.67
N LYS A 318 -7.06 -6.92 -22.13
CA LYS A 318 -5.91 -7.59 -21.49
C LYS A 318 -5.80 -7.34 -19.99
N SER A 319 -6.03 -6.10 -19.54
CA SER A 319 -6.03 -5.69 -18.12
C SER A 319 -7.04 -6.44 -17.26
N ALA A 320 -8.05 -7.08 -17.86
CA ALA A 320 -8.99 -7.93 -17.16
C ALA A 320 -8.34 -9.19 -16.57
N HIS A 321 -7.18 -9.61 -17.08
CA HIS A 321 -6.39 -10.68 -16.46
C HIS A 321 -5.84 -10.26 -15.10
N ALA A 322 -5.30 -9.04 -15.00
CA ALA A 322 -4.81 -8.47 -13.74
C ALA A 322 -5.95 -8.37 -12.71
N LEU A 323 -7.15 -7.91 -13.12
CA LEU A 323 -8.33 -7.90 -12.24
C LEU A 323 -8.68 -9.29 -11.70
N ASP A 324 -8.70 -10.27 -12.59
CA ASP A 324 -9.07 -11.64 -12.25
C ASP A 324 -8.03 -12.27 -11.30
N PHE A 325 -6.75 -11.91 -11.43
CA PHE A 325 -5.68 -12.28 -10.51
C PHE A 325 -5.84 -11.59 -9.16
N ALA A 326 -5.86 -10.25 -9.14
CA ALA A 326 -5.94 -9.44 -7.93
C ALA A 326 -7.15 -9.81 -7.06
N ARG A 327 -8.32 -10.02 -7.65
CA ARG A 327 -9.51 -10.47 -6.92
C ARG A 327 -9.35 -11.83 -6.24
N ARG A 328 -8.58 -12.74 -6.84
CA ARG A 328 -8.34 -14.07 -6.26
C ARG A 328 -7.29 -14.00 -5.18
N LEU A 329 -6.19 -13.30 -5.42
CA LEU A 329 -5.14 -13.09 -4.42
C LEU A 329 -5.69 -12.34 -3.19
N GLN A 330 -6.51 -11.32 -3.40
CA GLN A 330 -7.17 -10.61 -2.29
C GLN A 330 -8.28 -11.42 -1.63
N SER A 331 -8.80 -12.47 -2.26
CA SER A 331 -9.72 -13.36 -1.56
C SER A 331 -8.99 -14.26 -0.55
N SER A 332 -7.68 -14.47 -0.70
CA SER A 332 -6.81 -15.06 0.32
C SER A 332 -6.21 -14.01 1.28
N ALA A 333 -6.71 -12.76 1.28
CA ALA A 333 -6.15 -11.62 2.01
C ALA A 333 -5.99 -11.74 3.53
N ARG A 334 -6.44 -12.82 4.17
CA ARG A 334 -6.16 -13.06 5.61
C ARG A 334 -4.67 -13.11 5.92
N GLU A 335 -3.83 -13.39 4.92
CA GLU A 335 -2.38 -13.56 5.06
C GLU A 335 -1.57 -12.41 4.44
N LEU A 336 -2.23 -11.36 3.92
CA LEU A 336 -1.49 -10.15 3.54
C LEU A 336 -1.00 -9.40 4.78
N ASP A 337 -1.71 -9.52 5.91
CA ASP A 337 -1.32 -8.90 7.18
C ASP A 337 -0.05 -9.52 7.77
N THR A 338 0.18 -10.83 7.57
CA THR A 338 1.44 -11.46 7.99
C THR A 338 2.61 -11.03 7.11
N ARG A 339 2.37 -10.85 5.80
CA ARG A 339 3.36 -10.37 4.82
C ARG A 339 3.62 -8.86 4.90
N ALA A 340 2.73 -8.11 5.54
CA ALA A 340 2.89 -6.70 5.85
C ALA A 340 3.71 -6.45 7.14
N ARG A 341 4.15 -7.52 7.82
CA ARG A 341 5.07 -7.39 8.96
C ARG A 341 6.41 -6.82 8.50
N GLY A 342 7.04 -6.08 9.39
CA GLY A 342 8.40 -5.58 9.21
C GLY A 342 9.37 -6.74 8.96
N ILE A 343 10.32 -6.54 8.06
CA ILE A 343 11.44 -7.46 7.82
C ILE A 343 12.29 -7.50 9.09
N PRO A 344 12.63 -8.70 9.62
CA PRO A 344 13.54 -8.79 10.75
C PRO A 344 14.88 -8.13 10.40
N ASP A 345 15.65 -7.67 11.39
CA ASP A 345 17.03 -7.17 11.18
C ASP A 345 17.21 -5.92 10.30
N THR A 346 16.14 -5.24 9.88
CA THR A 346 16.23 -3.92 9.22
C THR A 346 16.43 -2.74 10.19
N GLY A 347 16.68 -3.06 11.46
CA GLY A 347 16.85 -2.09 12.55
C GLY A 347 15.50 -1.49 12.96
N ASP A 348 15.49 -0.18 13.15
CA ASP A 348 14.26 0.59 13.44
C ASP A 348 13.39 0.82 12.18
N ARG A 349 13.82 0.37 11.00
CA ARG A 349 13.09 0.61 9.75
C ARG A 349 11.82 -0.23 9.62
N TYR A 350 10.72 0.42 9.24
CA TYR A 350 9.46 -0.25 8.96
C TYR A 350 9.34 -0.67 7.48
N GLU A 351 10.23 -1.55 7.03
CA GLU A 351 10.20 -2.12 5.67
C GLU A 351 9.46 -3.45 5.63
N SER A 352 8.70 -3.70 4.55
CA SER A 352 7.96 -4.97 4.38
C SER A 352 8.10 -5.51 2.97
N ALA A 353 8.19 -6.83 2.83
CA ALA A 353 8.27 -7.49 1.52
C ALA A 353 7.08 -7.13 0.60
N LEU A 354 5.91 -6.87 1.19
CA LEU A 354 4.71 -6.48 0.46
C LEU A 354 4.87 -5.17 -0.32
N LYS A 355 5.72 -4.24 0.15
CA LYS A 355 6.06 -2.99 -0.56
C LYS A 355 6.65 -3.26 -1.95
N TYR A 356 7.37 -4.37 -2.10
CA TYR A 356 8.09 -4.76 -3.31
C TYR A 356 7.40 -5.82 -4.16
N LEU A 357 6.29 -6.39 -3.69
CA LEU A 357 5.54 -7.40 -4.43
C LEU A 357 4.38 -6.76 -5.21
N ALA A 358 4.33 -7.00 -6.52
CA ALA A 358 3.26 -6.52 -7.38
C ALA A 358 2.01 -7.42 -7.29
N ILE A 359 1.21 -7.22 -6.24
CA ILE A 359 0.03 -8.04 -5.93
C ILE A 359 -1.16 -7.82 -6.88
N TRP A 360 -1.09 -6.79 -7.70
CA TRP A 360 -2.19 -6.35 -8.56
C TRP A 360 -2.22 -6.99 -9.94
N GLY A 361 -1.25 -7.87 -10.22
CA GLY A 361 -1.20 -8.62 -11.47
C GLY A 361 -0.50 -7.89 -12.61
N SER A 362 0.42 -6.97 -12.29
CA SER A 362 1.42 -6.56 -13.27
C SER A 362 2.19 -7.81 -13.75
N GLN A 363 2.72 -7.74 -14.97
CA GLN A 363 3.42 -8.86 -15.60
C GLN A 363 4.83 -8.50 -16.03
N LYS A 364 5.18 -7.22 -15.93
CA LYS A 364 6.46 -6.69 -16.40
C LYS A 364 7.06 -5.79 -15.35
N VAL A 365 8.38 -5.86 -15.21
CA VAL A 365 9.19 -4.99 -14.38
C VAL A 365 9.64 -3.79 -15.21
N ASN A 366 9.43 -2.57 -14.72
CA ASN A 366 9.99 -1.37 -15.32
C ASN A 366 11.43 -1.20 -14.84
N ILE A 367 12.39 -1.34 -15.75
CA ILE A 367 13.81 -1.29 -15.42
C ILE A 367 14.28 0.09 -14.96
N ASN A 368 13.58 1.15 -15.38
CA ASN A 368 13.91 2.52 -14.97
C ASN A 368 13.50 2.80 -13.52
N THR A 369 12.57 2.03 -12.95
CA THR A 369 12.00 2.32 -11.63
C THR A 369 12.09 1.20 -10.60
N ALA A 370 12.43 0.00 -11.03
CA ALA A 370 12.60 -1.12 -10.13
C ALA A 370 13.85 -0.96 -9.26
N PRO A 371 13.80 -1.28 -7.96
CA PRO A 371 14.98 -1.33 -7.11
C PRO A 371 15.87 -2.52 -7.49
N ARG A 372 17.09 -2.55 -6.95
CA ARG A 372 18.16 -3.48 -7.33
C ARG A 372 17.70 -4.94 -7.27
N HIS A 373 17.12 -5.37 -6.16
CA HIS A 373 16.76 -6.79 -5.98
C HIS A 373 15.62 -7.22 -6.90
N VAL A 374 14.73 -6.30 -7.27
CA VAL A 374 13.70 -6.58 -8.27
C VAL A 374 14.34 -6.74 -9.65
N LEU A 375 15.36 -5.95 -9.99
CA LEU A 375 16.14 -6.13 -11.22
C LEU A 375 16.92 -7.44 -11.21
N GLU A 376 17.67 -7.73 -10.14
CA GLU A 376 18.43 -8.97 -9.99
C GLU A 376 17.51 -10.19 -10.11
N ALA A 377 16.35 -10.18 -9.43
CA ALA A 377 15.37 -11.25 -9.55
C ALA A 377 14.82 -11.36 -10.98
N ALA A 378 14.58 -10.23 -11.66
CA ALA A 378 14.09 -10.21 -13.04
C ALA A 378 15.11 -10.74 -14.06
N PHE A 379 16.41 -10.61 -13.81
CA PHE A 379 17.49 -11.08 -14.68
C PHE A 379 18.09 -12.44 -14.27
N MET A 380 17.68 -12.98 -13.12
CA MET A 380 18.20 -14.24 -12.57
C MET A 380 18.13 -15.43 -13.55
N PHE A 381 17.05 -15.55 -14.33
CA PHE A 381 16.93 -16.63 -15.32
C PHE A 381 17.60 -16.34 -16.66
N GLY A 382 18.06 -15.10 -16.87
CA GLY A 382 18.88 -14.71 -18.02
C GLY A 382 20.34 -15.17 -17.85
N GLY A 383 20.88 -15.00 -16.63
CA GLY A 383 22.31 -15.08 -16.29
C GLY A 383 22.86 -13.69 -15.96
N ASP A 384 23.94 -13.62 -15.16
CA ASP A 384 24.67 -12.39 -14.83
C ASP A 384 23.79 -11.27 -14.23
N ALA A 385 22.85 -11.66 -13.36
CA ALA A 385 21.80 -10.79 -12.87
C ALA A 385 22.31 -9.55 -12.11
N GLU A 386 23.32 -9.74 -11.26
CA GLU A 386 23.96 -8.68 -10.47
C GLU A 386 24.65 -7.65 -11.38
N ASP A 387 25.46 -8.11 -12.34
CA ASP A 387 26.14 -7.23 -13.29
C ASP A 387 25.15 -6.45 -14.16
N ILE A 388 24.09 -7.13 -14.66
CA ILE A 388 23.06 -6.48 -15.48
C ILE A 388 22.31 -5.42 -14.66
N ALA A 389 21.95 -5.73 -13.41
CA ALA A 389 21.28 -4.77 -12.52
C ALA A 389 22.16 -3.55 -12.24
N ASN A 390 23.45 -3.77 -11.95
CA ASN A 390 24.45 -2.71 -11.77
C ASN A 390 24.55 -1.80 -12.99
N GLU A 391 24.72 -2.37 -14.18
CA GLU A 391 24.82 -1.60 -15.42
C GLU A 391 23.53 -0.82 -15.72
N ILE A 392 22.36 -1.41 -15.52
CA ILE A 392 21.06 -0.71 -15.66
C ILE A 392 20.97 0.48 -14.71
N ILE A 393 21.37 0.31 -13.45
CA ILE A 393 21.41 1.37 -12.44
C ILE A 393 22.35 2.50 -12.88
N GLN A 394 23.56 2.17 -13.34
CA GLN A 394 24.51 3.19 -13.82
C GLN A 394 24.03 3.90 -15.09
N MET A 395 23.34 3.20 -15.98
CA MET A 395 22.76 3.79 -17.18
C MET A 395 21.62 4.75 -16.86
N ARG A 396 20.68 4.35 -15.99
CA ARG A 396 19.52 5.19 -15.64
C ARG A 396 19.88 6.41 -14.79
N LYS A 397 21.00 6.37 -14.05
CA LYS A 397 21.58 7.55 -13.38
C LYS A 397 21.95 8.65 -14.38
N LYS A 398 22.32 8.28 -15.62
CA LYS A 398 22.65 9.25 -16.68
C LYS A 398 21.40 9.69 -17.43
N GLU A 399 20.65 8.72 -17.96
CA GLU A 399 19.42 8.97 -18.70
C GLU A 399 18.48 7.76 -18.60
N PRO A 400 17.16 7.97 -18.48
CA PRO A 400 16.19 6.89 -18.54
C PRO A 400 16.32 6.07 -19.83
N ILE A 401 16.27 4.74 -19.70
CA ILE A 401 16.39 3.83 -20.84
C ILE A 401 15.10 3.91 -21.65
N THR A 402 15.21 4.29 -22.92
CA THR A 402 14.05 4.53 -23.80
C THR A 402 13.43 3.25 -24.34
N SER A 403 14.25 2.28 -24.72
CA SER A 403 13.81 1.00 -25.30
C SER A 403 14.66 -0.16 -24.81
N ILE A 404 14.04 -1.34 -24.69
CA ILE A 404 14.74 -2.60 -24.38
C ILE A 404 15.76 -2.95 -25.48
N ASP A 405 15.51 -2.54 -26.74
CA ASP A 405 16.47 -2.76 -27.83
C ASP A 405 17.73 -1.90 -27.66
N LYS A 406 17.60 -0.69 -27.10
CA LYS A 406 18.73 0.18 -26.76
C LYS A 406 19.58 -0.48 -25.67
N LEU A 407 18.92 -0.98 -24.62
CA LEU A 407 19.58 -1.74 -23.55
C LEU A 407 20.36 -2.94 -24.08
N GLU A 408 19.75 -3.74 -24.97
CA GLU A 408 20.41 -4.89 -25.59
C GLU A 408 21.65 -4.49 -26.40
N SER A 409 21.60 -3.33 -27.09
CA SER A 409 22.72 -2.84 -27.90
C SER A 409 23.87 -2.25 -27.07
N GLU A 410 23.56 -1.59 -25.96
CA GLU A 410 24.56 -0.97 -25.08
C GLU A 410 25.23 -2.03 -24.20
N LEU A 411 24.46 -3.03 -23.73
CA LEU A 411 24.96 -4.16 -22.93
C LEU A 411 25.16 -5.41 -23.78
N TYR A 412 25.98 -5.30 -24.83
CA TYR A 412 26.20 -6.39 -25.80
C TYR A 412 26.68 -7.69 -25.16
N ALA A 413 27.50 -7.60 -24.10
CA ALA A 413 27.98 -8.76 -23.34
C ALA A 413 26.84 -9.61 -22.75
N TYR A 414 25.73 -8.96 -22.38
CA TYR A 414 24.57 -9.57 -21.72
C TYR A 414 23.37 -9.74 -22.67
N GLY A 415 23.57 -9.58 -23.99
CA GLY A 415 22.49 -9.56 -24.97
C GLY A 415 21.61 -10.81 -24.99
N GLU A 416 22.16 -12.00 -24.73
CA GLU A 416 21.35 -13.23 -24.62
C GLU A 416 20.45 -13.24 -23.38
N SER A 417 20.97 -12.81 -22.23
CA SER A 417 20.21 -12.69 -20.98
C SER A 417 19.07 -11.69 -21.14
N ILE A 418 19.36 -10.51 -21.71
CA ILE A 418 18.38 -9.46 -21.98
C ILE A 418 17.30 -9.97 -22.95
N ARG A 419 17.66 -10.69 -24.03
CA ARG A 419 16.67 -11.28 -24.95
C ARG A 419 15.74 -12.27 -24.27
N LYS A 420 16.23 -13.09 -23.33
CA LYS A 420 15.40 -14.02 -22.55
C LYS A 420 14.44 -13.28 -21.63
N CYS A 421 14.88 -12.20 -21.01
CA CYS A 421 14.10 -11.40 -20.06
C CYS A 421 13.15 -10.39 -20.73
N LYS A 422 13.36 -10.06 -22.02
CA LYS A 422 12.54 -9.11 -22.80
C LYS A 422 11.01 -9.22 -22.65
N PRO A 423 10.39 -10.42 -22.57
CA PRO A 423 8.94 -10.54 -22.35
C PRO A 423 8.45 -10.06 -20.98
N TYR A 424 9.36 -9.98 -20.00
CA TYR A 424 9.14 -9.75 -18.57
C TYR A 424 9.59 -8.37 -18.11
N ILE A 425 10.29 -7.61 -18.95
CA ILE A 425 10.74 -6.26 -18.63
C ILE A 425 10.11 -5.21 -19.54
N THR A 426 10.11 -3.97 -19.10
CA THR A 426 9.62 -2.80 -19.83
C THR A 426 10.42 -1.56 -19.41
N THR A 427 10.34 -0.48 -20.20
CA THR A 427 10.94 0.82 -19.87
C THR A 427 9.88 1.83 -19.41
N THR A 428 8.59 1.48 -19.51
CA THR A 428 7.46 2.37 -19.22
C THR A 428 6.48 1.70 -18.29
N SER A 429 6.05 2.41 -17.26
CA SER A 429 5.03 1.95 -16.34
C SER A 429 3.63 2.16 -16.92
N THR A 430 2.81 1.13 -16.80
CA THR A 430 1.43 1.11 -17.29
C THR A 430 0.45 0.81 -16.15
N PHE A 431 0.89 0.09 -15.11
CA PHE A 431 0.08 -0.25 -13.94
C PHE A 431 0.45 0.66 -12.77
N PHE A 432 -0.56 1.30 -12.20
CA PHE A 432 -0.39 2.14 -11.01
C PHE A 432 -1.45 1.80 -9.98
N THR A 433 -1.07 1.90 -8.71
CA THR A 433 -1.95 1.75 -7.56
C THR A 433 -2.22 3.11 -6.96
N ILE A 434 -3.48 3.49 -6.84
CA ILE A 434 -3.90 4.72 -6.16
C ILE A 434 -4.43 4.31 -4.80
N LYS A 435 -3.82 4.80 -3.74
CA LYS A 435 -4.28 4.59 -2.37
C LYS A 435 -4.80 5.91 -1.82
N VAL A 436 -6.05 5.89 -1.40
CA VAL A 436 -6.69 7.02 -0.73
C VAL A 436 -7.03 6.59 0.68
N THR A 437 -6.57 7.34 1.66
CA THR A 437 -6.91 7.14 3.07
C THR A 437 -7.60 8.40 3.57
N ALA A 438 -8.76 8.25 4.19
CA ALA A 438 -9.48 9.34 4.82
C ALA A 438 -9.62 9.05 6.32
N GLU A 439 -9.34 10.04 7.15
CA GLU A 439 -9.35 9.96 8.61
C GLU A 439 -10.20 11.07 9.21
N ILE A 440 -11.01 10.71 10.20
CA ILE A 440 -11.77 11.68 11.00
C ILE A 440 -11.89 11.16 12.44
N GLY A 441 -11.25 11.86 13.37
CA GLY A 441 -11.11 11.42 14.74
C GLY A 441 -10.37 10.07 14.83
N LYS A 442 -11.08 9.00 15.23
CA LYS A 442 -10.53 7.63 15.29
C LYS A 442 -10.99 6.73 14.14
N ALA A 443 -11.84 7.25 13.25
CA ALA A 443 -12.38 6.48 12.14
C ALA A 443 -11.49 6.67 10.92
N ARG A 444 -11.04 5.56 10.33
CA ARG A 444 -10.21 5.50 9.14
C ARG A 444 -10.92 4.70 8.05
N ALA A 445 -10.92 5.22 6.83
CA ALA A 445 -11.41 4.52 5.65
C ALA A 445 -10.34 4.57 4.57
N SER A 446 -10.07 3.44 3.91
CA SER A 446 -9.10 3.39 2.83
C SER A 446 -9.68 2.71 1.58
N LEU A 447 -9.39 3.29 0.42
CA LEU A 447 -9.70 2.75 -0.89
C LEU A 447 -8.42 2.60 -1.67
N VAL A 448 -8.29 1.46 -2.35
CA VAL A 448 -7.19 1.20 -3.27
C VAL A 448 -7.76 0.94 -4.65
N ALA A 449 -7.29 1.68 -5.65
CA ALA A 449 -7.68 1.51 -7.03
C ALA A 449 -6.48 1.09 -7.88
N LEU A 450 -6.69 0.07 -8.70
CA LEU A 450 -5.72 -0.35 -9.72
C LEU A 450 -6.12 0.27 -11.05
N ILE A 451 -5.19 1.00 -11.66
CA ILE A 451 -5.36 1.60 -12.97
C ILE A 451 -4.34 1.03 -13.95
N ASN A 452 -4.76 0.86 -15.20
CA ASN A 452 -3.83 0.64 -16.31
C ASN A 452 -3.90 1.84 -17.26
N LYS A 453 -2.79 2.53 -17.43
CA LYS A 453 -2.62 3.69 -18.29
C LYS A 453 -1.78 3.30 -19.50
N GLU A 454 -2.44 3.16 -20.65
CA GLU A 454 -1.79 2.88 -21.94
C GLU A 454 -2.10 4.03 -22.91
N ASN A 455 -1.06 4.68 -23.46
CA ASN A 455 -1.21 5.72 -24.49
C ASN A 455 -2.21 6.83 -24.13
N LYS A 456 -2.07 7.43 -22.94
CA LYS A 456 -3.01 8.43 -22.35
C LYS A 456 -4.43 7.93 -22.06
N LYS A 457 -4.76 6.68 -22.38
CA LYS A 457 -6.06 6.07 -22.01
C LYS A 457 -5.92 5.39 -20.67
N MET A 458 -6.70 5.83 -19.70
CA MET A 458 -6.80 5.18 -18.40
C MET A 458 -7.95 4.16 -18.39
N ASN A 459 -7.61 2.93 -18.06
CA ASN A 459 -8.55 1.85 -17.81
C ASN A 459 -8.57 1.54 -16.32
N LYS A 460 -9.67 1.87 -15.64
CA LYS A 460 -9.87 1.46 -14.25
C LYS A 460 -10.10 -0.04 -14.18
N ILE A 461 -9.22 -0.75 -13.48
CA ILE A 461 -9.27 -2.22 -13.37
C ILE A 461 -10.11 -2.62 -12.16
N ALA A 462 -9.72 -2.17 -10.97
CA ALA A 462 -10.33 -2.52 -9.70
C ALA A 462 -10.45 -1.30 -8.79
N ILE A 463 -11.46 -1.30 -7.91
CA ILE A 463 -11.46 -0.50 -6.68
C ILE A 463 -11.78 -1.48 -5.56
N VAL A 464 -10.95 -1.49 -4.53
CA VAL A 464 -11.07 -2.37 -3.36
C VAL A 464 -11.14 -1.48 -2.15
N SER A 465 -12.18 -1.67 -1.34
CA SER A 465 -12.31 -0.97 -0.07
C SER A 465 -11.65 -1.79 1.02
N ASN A 466 -10.61 -1.25 1.63
CA ASN A 466 -9.99 -1.85 2.81
C ASN A 466 -10.77 -1.40 4.03
N LEU A 467 -11.53 -2.33 4.59
CA LEU A 467 -12.13 -2.19 5.91
C LEU A 467 -11.04 -2.54 6.93
N GLN A 468 -10.26 -1.56 7.36
CA GLN A 468 -9.48 -1.69 8.59
C GLN A 468 -10.48 -1.80 9.75
N ARG A 469 -10.42 -2.91 10.49
CA ARG A 469 -11.31 -3.22 11.60
C ARG A 469 -10.80 -2.67 12.92
#